data_AF-A0A6N4UUS7-F1
#
_entry.id   AF-A0A6N4UUS7-F1
#
_cell.length_a   1.000
_cell.length_b   1.000
_cell.length_c   1.000
_cell.angle_alpha   90.00
_cell.angle_beta   90.00
_cell.angle_gamma   90.00
#
_symmetry.space_group_name_H-M   'P 1'
#
loop_
_entity.id
_entity.type
_entity.pdbx_description
1 polymer ?
#
loop_
_entity_poly.entity_id
_entity_poly.type
_entity_poly.pdbx_seq_one_letter_code
_entity_poly.pdbx_strand_id
1 'polypeptide(L)'
;MADRRRLLAAAAELLNAANAVKPLGRRGYSTVQSFAFGWPTSENAPLVITVSALDALRRGIRGDYRSAGGRISLLLKAISWGLLVLVHRRGVQSRLYFENPVHEALADEYPAALRPLRRGEVYSTSMSRRRYARKTIHYGPHRANVADIWMRPDLPRDGKAPVLVQIPGGAWMIGMRRPQSYPLMSHLAEQGWICVSIGYRISPRHPWPNHIIDVKQALAWVKANIAEYGGDPDAVCITGGSAGGHLTALAALTPNDPKWQPGFEDADTSVAAAVPVYGRYDWFSTTGPGREEFMEILQRLIVKAPLATNDQLYRDASPITLVHPDAPPFFVLHGTNDSLIPVVEGRDFVAALRKVSKSPVVYAEIPHAQHAFDFFGSPRGHYTADAVAEFLTWARARAKLTSSAAADR
;
A
#
# COMPACT_ATOMS: atom_id res chain seq x y z
N MET A 1 22.40 32.19 -22.77
CA MET A 1 21.12 31.74 -22.16
C MET A 1 20.83 30.24 -22.35
N ALA A 2 21.00 29.67 -23.54
CA ALA A 2 20.73 28.25 -23.81
C ALA A 2 21.59 27.29 -22.96
N ASP A 3 22.90 27.55 -22.81
CA ASP A 3 23.80 26.74 -21.97
C ASP A 3 23.38 26.71 -20.50
N ARG A 4 22.97 27.85 -19.94
CA ARG A 4 22.50 27.95 -18.56
C ARG A 4 21.22 27.13 -18.34
N ARG A 5 20.26 27.17 -19.27
CA ARG A 5 19.03 26.37 -19.18
C ARG A 5 19.31 24.87 -19.25
N ARG A 6 20.23 24.44 -20.12
CA ARG A 6 20.65 23.03 -20.23
C ARG A 6 21.32 22.54 -18.95
N LEU A 7 22.24 23.33 -18.41
CA LEU A 7 22.92 23.00 -17.17
C LEU A 7 21.94 22.87 -16.00
N LEU A 8 20.98 23.78 -15.88
CA LEU A 8 19.93 23.72 -14.86
C LEU A 8 19.06 22.47 -15.00
N ALA A 9 18.66 22.12 -16.22
CA ALA A 9 17.87 20.90 -16.45
C ALA A 9 18.65 19.63 -16.08
N ALA A 10 19.92 19.54 -16.46
CA ALA A 10 20.78 18.41 -16.11
C ALA A 10 21.07 18.33 -14.60
N ALA A 11 21.23 19.48 -13.93
CA ALA A 11 21.38 19.53 -12.48
C ALA A 11 20.10 19.09 -11.75
N ALA A 12 18.92 19.51 -12.24
CA ALA A 12 17.64 19.08 -11.69
C ALA A 12 17.42 17.57 -11.85
N GLU A 13 17.80 17.00 -13.00
CA GLU A 13 17.77 15.55 -13.23
C GLU A 13 18.70 14.82 -12.26
N LEU A 14 19.92 15.32 -12.05
CA LEU A 14 20.87 14.73 -11.11
C LEU A 14 20.36 14.79 -9.66
N LEU A 15 19.79 15.92 -9.24
CA LEU A 15 19.17 16.06 -7.92
C LEU A 15 18.02 15.07 -7.73
N ASN A 16 17.20 14.88 -8.76
CA ASN A 16 16.10 13.94 -8.73
C ASN A 16 16.59 12.47 -8.68
N ALA A 17 17.62 12.13 -9.46
CA ALA A 17 18.25 10.80 -9.41
C ALA A 17 18.89 10.53 -8.04
N ALA A 18 19.58 11.52 -7.45
CA ALA A 18 20.12 11.41 -6.09
C ALA A 18 19.01 11.21 -5.05
N ASN A 19 17.90 11.95 -5.17
CA ASN A 19 16.72 11.80 -4.32
C ASN A 19 16.06 10.41 -4.45
N ALA A 20 16.09 9.80 -5.65
CA ALA A 20 15.62 8.44 -5.87
C ALA A 20 16.55 7.37 -5.27
N VAL A 21 17.86 7.60 -5.24
CA VAL A 21 18.83 6.72 -4.54
C VAL A 21 18.58 6.74 -3.04
N LYS A 22 18.35 7.94 -2.49
CA LYS A 22 18.11 8.18 -1.08
C LYS A 22 17.39 9.53 -0.92
N PRO A 23 16.21 9.58 -0.27
CA PRO A 23 15.47 10.84 -0.16
C PRO A 23 16.27 11.92 0.55
N LEU A 24 16.30 13.11 -0.05
CA LEU A 24 17.10 14.25 0.41
C LEU A 24 16.44 14.97 1.61
N GLY A 25 15.11 15.10 1.60
CA GLY A 25 14.33 15.59 2.73
C GLY A 25 13.73 14.43 3.51
N ARG A 26 14.11 14.33 4.80
CA ARG A 26 13.72 13.25 5.71
C ARG A 26 13.05 13.73 7.00
N ARG A 27 12.86 15.03 7.13
CA ARG A 27 12.28 15.67 8.31
C ARG A 27 11.34 16.79 7.89
N GLY A 28 10.26 16.90 8.63
CA GLY A 28 9.20 17.89 8.43
C GLY A 28 8.66 17.97 7.01
N TYR A 29 8.23 19.17 6.62
CA TYR A 29 7.54 19.40 5.35
C TYR A 29 8.38 19.09 4.09
N SER A 30 9.71 19.05 4.20
CA SER A 30 10.62 18.68 3.09
C SER A 30 10.42 17.25 2.58
N THR A 31 9.81 16.39 3.41
CA THR A 31 9.49 15.00 3.08
C THR A 31 8.47 14.87 1.96
N VAL A 32 7.49 15.77 1.90
CA VAL A 32 6.44 15.78 0.87
C VAL A 32 7.03 16.06 -0.51
N GLN A 33 7.92 17.03 -0.59
CA GLN A 33 8.63 17.36 -1.83
C GLN A 33 9.55 16.21 -2.25
N SER A 34 10.31 15.67 -1.29
CA SER A 34 11.22 14.54 -1.55
C SER A 34 10.48 13.31 -2.06
N PHE A 35 9.31 13.02 -1.50
CA PHE A 35 8.42 11.98 -2.02
C PHE A 35 7.91 12.32 -3.43
N ALA A 36 7.26 13.48 -3.62
CA ALA A 36 6.59 13.82 -4.87
C ALA A 36 7.50 13.77 -6.10
N PHE A 37 8.75 14.22 -5.96
CA PHE A 37 9.72 14.20 -7.06
C PHE A 37 10.47 12.86 -7.16
N GLY A 38 10.86 12.27 -6.03
CA GLY A 38 11.70 11.07 -5.99
C GLY A 38 10.95 9.78 -6.31
N TRP A 39 9.69 9.66 -5.90
CA TRP A 39 8.94 8.41 -5.95
C TRP A 39 8.71 7.86 -7.37
N PRO A 40 8.20 8.63 -8.36
CA PRO A 40 8.05 8.11 -9.71
C PRO A 40 9.39 7.66 -10.30
N THR A 41 10.45 8.38 -9.95
CA THR A 41 11.83 8.15 -10.40
C THR A 41 12.42 6.89 -9.76
N SER A 42 12.14 6.63 -8.48
CA SER A 42 12.67 5.46 -7.76
C SER A 42 12.06 4.15 -8.25
N GLU A 43 10.80 4.19 -8.71
CA GLU A 43 10.08 2.99 -9.15
C GLU A 43 10.08 2.80 -10.67
N ASN A 44 10.30 3.86 -11.47
CA ASN A 44 10.32 3.80 -12.94
C ASN A 44 11.66 4.27 -13.54
N ALA A 45 12.77 4.01 -12.86
CA ALA A 45 14.11 4.41 -13.30
C ALA A 45 14.43 4.06 -14.78
N PRO A 46 14.08 2.88 -15.32
CA PRO A 46 14.31 2.58 -16.74
C PRO A 46 13.60 3.54 -17.71
N LEU A 47 12.37 3.96 -17.39
CA LEU A 47 11.62 4.92 -18.20
C LEU A 47 12.29 6.29 -18.16
N VAL A 48 12.72 6.74 -16.99
CA VAL A 48 13.41 8.03 -16.81
C VAL A 48 14.74 8.05 -17.57
N ILE A 49 15.54 6.98 -17.49
CA ILE A 49 16.77 6.82 -18.28
C ILE A 49 16.46 6.91 -19.77
N THR A 50 15.46 6.16 -20.24
CA THR A 50 15.11 6.09 -21.67
C THR A 50 14.71 7.47 -22.21
N VAL A 51 13.83 8.18 -21.51
CA VAL A 51 13.39 9.53 -21.91
C VAL A 51 14.57 10.51 -21.90
N SER A 52 15.42 10.47 -20.87
CA SER A 52 16.59 11.35 -20.77
C SER A 52 17.64 11.05 -21.84
N ALA A 53 17.88 9.78 -22.16
CA ALA A 53 18.82 9.36 -23.20
C ALA A 53 18.34 9.76 -24.61
N LEU A 54 17.04 9.65 -24.90
CA LEU A 54 16.45 10.11 -26.16
C LEU A 54 16.53 11.64 -26.31
N ASP A 55 16.25 12.40 -25.24
CA ASP A 55 16.45 13.86 -25.23
C ASP A 55 17.93 14.21 -25.45
N ALA A 56 18.84 13.48 -24.80
CA ALA A 56 20.27 13.70 -24.97
C ALA A 56 20.74 13.41 -26.40
N LEU A 57 20.30 12.29 -26.99
CA LEU A 57 20.62 11.95 -28.39
C LEU A 57 20.12 13.04 -29.34
N ARG A 58 18.86 13.47 -29.19
CA ARG A 58 18.27 14.55 -30.01
C ARG A 58 19.09 15.85 -29.91
N ARG A 59 19.58 16.20 -28.73
CA ARG A 59 20.44 17.37 -28.51
C ARG A 59 21.84 17.19 -29.08
N GLY A 60 22.40 15.98 -28.98
CA GLY A 60 23.67 15.62 -29.60
C GLY A 60 23.66 15.85 -31.11
N ILE A 61 22.59 15.41 -31.79
CA ILE A 61 22.40 15.62 -33.25
C ILE A 61 22.39 17.12 -33.60
N ARG A 62 21.85 17.97 -32.74
CA ARG A 62 21.83 19.44 -32.93
C ARG A 62 23.15 20.13 -32.63
N GLY A 63 24.15 19.39 -32.14
CA GLY A 63 25.45 19.95 -31.75
C GLY A 63 25.43 20.68 -30.40
N ASP A 64 24.40 20.48 -29.57
CA ASP A 64 24.23 21.16 -28.27
C ASP A 64 25.36 20.86 -27.27
N TYR A 65 26.15 19.82 -27.51
CA TYR A 65 27.25 19.37 -26.65
C TYR A 65 28.64 19.81 -27.10
N ARG A 66 28.76 20.71 -28.08
CA ARG A 66 30.06 21.22 -28.55
C ARG A 66 30.67 22.26 -27.59
N SER A 67 29.85 23.00 -26.85
CA SER A 67 30.34 23.98 -25.86
C SER A 67 30.82 23.31 -24.57
N ALA A 68 31.61 24.00 -23.75
CA ALA A 68 31.99 23.52 -22.42
C ALA A 68 30.75 23.25 -21.54
N GLY A 69 29.77 24.16 -21.52
CA GLY A 69 28.52 23.98 -20.78
C GLY A 69 27.70 22.79 -21.29
N GLY A 70 27.68 22.57 -22.62
CA GLY A 70 27.07 21.39 -23.22
C GLY A 70 27.72 20.09 -22.74
N ARG A 71 29.05 20.00 -22.77
CA ARG A 71 29.79 18.81 -22.28
C ARG A 71 29.54 18.54 -20.80
N ILE A 72 29.53 19.58 -19.95
CA ILE A 72 29.20 19.45 -18.53
C ILE A 72 27.76 18.93 -18.37
N SER A 73 26.79 19.46 -19.12
CA SER A 73 25.41 18.99 -19.03
C SER A 73 25.25 17.51 -19.43
N LEU A 74 26.01 17.03 -20.41
CA LEU A 74 26.03 15.62 -20.80
C LEU A 74 26.66 14.74 -19.71
N LEU A 75 27.74 15.21 -19.06
CA LEU A 75 28.36 14.51 -17.94
C LEU A 75 27.38 14.35 -16.77
N LEU A 76 26.66 15.42 -16.39
CA LEU A 76 25.64 15.36 -15.32
C LEU A 76 24.53 14.37 -15.65
N LYS A 77 24.08 14.30 -16.91
CA LYS A 77 23.12 13.29 -17.37
C LYS A 77 23.68 11.87 -17.27
N ALA A 78 24.92 11.65 -17.70
CA ALA A 78 25.57 10.34 -17.58
C ALA A 78 25.68 9.87 -16.12
N ILE A 79 26.03 10.77 -15.19
CA ILE A 79 26.02 10.48 -13.75
C ILE A 79 24.61 10.13 -13.28
N SER A 80 23.61 10.91 -13.70
CA SER A 80 22.19 10.65 -13.37
C SER A 80 21.75 9.26 -13.83
N TRP A 81 22.11 8.85 -15.06
CA TRP A 81 21.82 7.51 -15.56
C TRP A 81 22.50 6.43 -14.74
N GLY A 82 23.76 6.62 -14.34
CA GLY A 82 24.47 5.70 -13.44
C GLY A 82 23.76 5.50 -12.10
N LEU A 83 23.27 6.59 -11.49
CA LEU A 83 22.48 6.53 -10.26
C LEU A 83 21.13 5.81 -10.48
N LEU A 84 20.46 6.05 -11.60
CA LEU A 84 19.19 5.39 -11.93
C LEU A 84 19.36 3.90 -12.24
N VAL A 85 20.49 3.49 -12.86
CA VAL A 85 20.85 2.08 -13.02
C VAL A 85 21.04 1.42 -11.65
N LEU A 86 21.73 2.08 -10.71
CA LEU A 86 21.85 1.59 -9.34
C LEU A 86 20.47 1.41 -8.67
N VAL A 87 19.58 2.41 -8.79
CA VAL A 87 18.20 2.34 -8.26
C VAL A 87 17.45 1.14 -8.84
N HIS A 88 17.50 0.96 -10.16
CA HIS A 88 16.83 -0.16 -10.82
C HIS A 88 17.40 -1.51 -10.35
N ARG A 89 18.72 -1.66 -10.28
CA ARG A 89 19.37 -2.89 -9.80
C ARG A 89 18.96 -3.23 -8.37
N ARG A 90 18.92 -2.23 -7.47
CA ARG A 90 18.42 -2.40 -6.09
C ARG A 90 16.97 -2.88 -6.08
N GLY A 91 16.11 -2.33 -6.93
CA GLY A 91 14.72 -2.77 -7.09
C GLY A 91 14.64 -4.24 -7.51
N VAL A 92 15.36 -4.64 -8.55
CA VAL A 92 15.37 -6.04 -9.04
C VAL A 92 15.92 -7.01 -7.98
N GLN A 93 16.99 -6.63 -7.28
CA GLN A 93 17.63 -7.44 -6.24
C GLN A 93 16.84 -7.51 -4.93
N SER A 94 15.79 -6.70 -4.76
CA SER A 94 15.02 -6.65 -3.51
C SER A 94 14.07 -7.83 -3.28
N ARG A 95 13.95 -8.76 -4.24
CA ARG A 95 13.03 -9.91 -4.22
C ARG A 95 12.99 -10.66 -2.89
N LEU A 96 14.17 -11.03 -2.37
CA LEU A 96 14.28 -11.85 -1.16
C LEU A 96 13.75 -11.14 0.10
N TYR A 97 13.70 -9.80 0.12
CA TYR A 97 13.13 -9.05 1.23
C TYR A 97 11.60 -9.09 1.28
N PHE A 98 10.96 -9.61 0.22
CA PHE A 98 9.52 -9.88 0.18
C PHE A 98 9.23 -11.36 0.45
N GLU A 99 10.01 -12.26 -0.14
CA GLU A 99 9.79 -13.72 -0.06
C GLU A 99 10.23 -14.30 1.28
N ASN A 100 11.43 -13.98 1.76
CA ASN A 100 11.98 -14.61 2.97
C ASN A 100 11.11 -14.40 4.21
N PRO A 101 10.58 -13.19 4.50
CA PRO A 101 9.71 -13.02 5.67
C PRO A 101 8.47 -13.90 5.63
N VAL A 102 7.88 -14.11 4.45
CA VAL A 102 6.73 -14.99 4.26
C VAL A 102 7.14 -16.44 4.51
N HIS A 103 8.22 -16.90 3.86
CA HIS A 103 8.69 -18.27 4.04
C HIS A 103 9.10 -18.56 5.49
N GLU A 104 9.84 -17.67 6.14
CA GLU A 104 10.31 -17.84 7.52
C GLU A 104 9.16 -17.85 8.52
N ALA A 105 8.18 -16.95 8.37
CA ALA A 105 7.06 -16.85 9.31
C ALA A 105 6.01 -17.96 9.12
N LEU A 106 5.98 -18.60 7.94
CA LEU A 106 4.98 -19.59 7.58
C LEU A 106 5.56 -21.01 7.39
N ALA A 107 6.88 -21.19 7.54
CA ALA A 107 7.60 -22.45 7.23
C ALA A 107 6.98 -23.67 7.90
N ASP A 108 6.67 -23.56 9.20
CA ASP A 108 6.14 -24.67 10.00
C ASP A 108 4.64 -24.95 9.73
N GLU A 109 3.98 -24.04 9.03
CA GLU A 109 2.54 -24.03 8.83
C GLU A 109 2.13 -24.07 7.36
N TYR A 110 3.07 -24.28 6.45
CA TYR A 110 2.80 -24.28 5.01
C TYR A 110 2.01 -25.53 4.63
N PRO A 111 0.71 -25.43 4.28
CA PRO A 111 -0.07 -26.61 3.96
C PRO A 111 0.50 -27.30 2.73
N ALA A 112 0.72 -28.62 2.81
CA ALA A 112 1.20 -29.43 1.68
C ALA A 112 0.29 -29.33 0.43
N ALA A 113 -0.95 -28.86 0.60
CA ALA A 113 -1.94 -28.65 -0.45
C ALA A 113 -1.81 -27.29 -1.20
N LEU A 114 -0.90 -26.40 -0.79
CA LEU A 114 -0.67 -25.15 -1.52
C LEU A 114 0.00 -25.44 -2.86
N ARG A 115 -0.79 -25.33 -3.95
CA ARG A 115 -0.22 -25.31 -5.30
C ARG A 115 0.61 -24.04 -5.47
N PRO A 116 1.80 -24.13 -6.10
CA PRO A 116 2.55 -22.94 -6.44
C PRO A 116 1.65 -22.00 -7.25
N LEU A 117 1.53 -20.76 -6.79
CA LEU A 117 0.80 -19.74 -7.52
C LEU A 117 1.44 -19.59 -8.89
N ARG A 118 0.62 -19.53 -9.95
CA ARG A 118 1.14 -19.06 -11.25
C ARG A 118 1.60 -17.63 -11.03
N ARG A 119 2.90 -17.36 -11.27
CA ARG A 119 3.41 -15.99 -11.34
C ARG A 119 2.65 -15.28 -12.45
N GLY A 120 1.68 -14.45 -12.06
CA GLY A 120 0.85 -13.71 -13.00
C GLY A 120 1.68 -12.63 -13.68
N GLU A 121 1.42 -12.36 -14.96
CA GLU A 121 1.96 -11.19 -15.62
C GLU A 121 1.37 -9.92 -14.98
N VAL A 122 2.20 -9.08 -14.37
CA VAL A 122 1.76 -7.76 -13.92
C VAL A 122 1.75 -6.83 -15.13
N TYR A 123 0.57 -6.64 -15.70
CA TYR A 123 0.36 -5.70 -16.79
C TYR A 123 0.56 -4.25 -16.31
N SER A 124 0.77 -3.33 -17.26
CA SER A 124 0.73 -1.90 -16.96
C SER A 124 -0.60 -1.53 -16.28
N THR A 125 -0.55 -0.56 -15.35
CA THR A 125 -1.70 -0.20 -14.50
C THR A 125 -2.98 0.09 -15.29
N SER A 126 -2.88 0.73 -16.47
CA SER A 126 -4.02 1.00 -17.35
C SER A 126 -4.63 -0.25 -17.98
N MET A 127 -3.80 -1.21 -18.41
CA MET A 127 -4.25 -2.48 -19.00
C MET A 127 -4.95 -3.34 -17.96
N SER A 128 -4.42 -3.40 -16.74
CA SER A 128 -5.00 -4.14 -15.62
C SER A 128 -6.45 -3.74 -15.34
N ARG A 129 -6.74 -2.43 -15.28
CA ARG A 129 -8.10 -1.96 -15.02
C ARG A 129 -9.07 -2.37 -16.13
N ARG A 130 -8.69 -2.17 -17.40
CA ARG A 130 -9.54 -2.56 -18.53
C ARG A 130 -9.80 -4.07 -18.52
N ARG A 131 -8.80 -4.86 -18.13
CA ARG A 131 -8.89 -6.32 -18.10
C ARG A 131 -9.76 -6.83 -16.94
N TYR A 132 -9.69 -6.27 -15.74
CA TYR A 132 -10.32 -6.89 -14.55
C TYR A 132 -11.43 -6.08 -13.88
N ALA A 133 -11.46 -4.75 -13.99
CA ALA A 133 -12.52 -3.96 -13.37
C ALA A 133 -13.83 -4.15 -14.14
N ARG A 134 -14.90 -4.56 -13.45
CA ARG A 134 -16.18 -4.91 -14.08
C ARG A 134 -17.30 -3.94 -13.76
N LYS A 135 -17.45 -3.60 -12.48
CA LYS A 135 -18.61 -2.86 -11.99
C LYS A 135 -18.19 -1.88 -10.92
N THR A 136 -18.78 -0.69 -10.94
CA THR A 136 -18.77 0.22 -9.79
C THR A 136 -20.11 0.07 -9.08
N ILE A 137 -20.09 -0.17 -7.77
CA ILE A 137 -21.26 -0.30 -6.91
C ILE A 137 -21.27 0.80 -5.85
N HIS A 138 -22.43 0.99 -5.21
CA HIS A 138 -22.57 1.79 -3.99
C HIS A 138 -22.76 0.85 -2.81
N TYR A 139 -21.94 1.01 -1.76
CA TYR A 139 -22.01 0.17 -0.57
C TYR A 139 -22.64 0.89 0.64
N GLY A 140 -22.89 2.20 0.52
CA GLY A 140 -23.40 3.03 1.61
C GLY A 140 -24.07 4.31 1.12
N PRO A 141 -24.61 5.12 2.04
CA PRO A 141 -25.50 6.24 1.71
C PRO A 141 -24.76 7.46 1.14
N HIS A 142 -23.45 7.55 1.32
CA HIS A 142 -22.69 8.71 0.88
C HIS A 142 -22.17 8.55 -0.54
N ARG A 143 -22.04 9.66 -1.26
CA ARG A 143 -21.46 9.68 -2.62
C ARG A 143 -20.05 9.08 -2.69
N ALA A 144 -19.30 9.13 -1.58
CA ALA A 144 -17.98 8.53 -1.46
C ALA A 144 -18.02 7.01 -1.24
N ASN A 145 -19.15 6.44 -0.79
CA ASN A 145 -19.32 5.01 -0.53
C ASN A 145 -19.55 4.23 -1.83
N VAL A 146 -18.54 4.25 -2.70
CA VAL A 146 -18.50 3.52 -3.96
C VAL A 146 -17.37 2.50 -3.93
N ALA A 147 -17.54 1.37 -4.61
CA ALA A 147 -16.47 0.39 -4.77
C ALA A 147 -16.40 -0.13 -6.21
N ASP A 148 -15.18 -0.45 -6.67
CA ASP A 148 -14.96 -1.14 -7.93
C ASP A 148 -14.72 -2.63 -7.67
N ILE A 149 -15.47 -3.49 -8.36
CA ILE A 149 -15.30 -4.95 -8.34
C ILE A 149 -14.33 -5.35 -9.45
N TRP A 150 -13.24 -6.01 -9.06
CA TRP A 150 -12.19 -6.55 -9.91
C TRP A 150 -12.24 -8.06 -9.88
N MET A 151 -12.40 -8.68 -11.06
CA MET A 151 -12.47 -10.12 -11.20
C MET A 151 -12.21 -10.52 -12.65
N ARG A 152 -11.81 -11.78 -12.84
CA ARG A 152 -11.80 -12.39 -14.17
C ARG A 152 -13.24 -12.46 -14.73
N PRO A 153 -13.43 -12.28 -16.06
CA PRO A 153 -14.76 -12.38 -16.66
C PRO A 153 -15.33 -13.79 -16.62
N ASP A 154 -14.47 -14.82 -16.60
CA ASP A 154 -14.82 -16.23 -16.58
C ASP A 154 -14.84 -16.84 -15.16
N LEU A 155 -14.81 -16.01 -14.11
CA LEU A 155 -14.90 -16.51 -12.74
C LEU A 155 -16.30 -17.11 -12.47
N PRO A 156 -16.40 -18.37 -12.00
CA PRO A 156 -17.69 -18.99 -11.67
C PRO A 156 -18.42 -18.24 -10.57
N ARG A 157 -19.75 -18.08 -10.72
CA ARG A 157 -20.59 -17.37 -9.74
C ARG A 157 -20.87 -18.17 -8.46
N ASP A 158 -20.62 -19.46 -8.48
CA ASP A 158 -20.73 -20.39 -7.36
C ASP A 158 -19.35 -20.83 -6.83
N GLY A 159 -18.26 -20.27 -7.37
CA GLY A 159 -16.89 -20.73 -7.12
C GLY A 159 -16.33 -20.41 -5.73
N LYS A 160 -17.04 -19.64 -4.89
CA LYS A 160 -16.60 -19.19 -3.56
C LYS A 160 -15.15 -18.65 -3.61
N ALA A 161 -14.94 -17.67 -4.49
CA ALA A 161 -13.66 -17.03 -4.69
C ALA A 161 -13.25 -16.22 -3.46
N PRO A 162 -11.98 -16.26 -3.04
CA PRO A 162 -11.52 -15.44 -1.93
C PRO A 162 -11.57 -13.95 -2.30
N VAL A 163 -11.81 -13.12 -1.29
CA VAL A 163 -12.10 -11.69 -1.50
C VAL A 163 -11.01 -10.84 -0.85
N LEU A 164 -10.52 -9.84 -1.56
CA LEU A 164 -9.63 -8.81 -1.01
C LEU A 164 -10.32 -7.44 -1.06
N VAL A 165 -10.54 -6.82 0.09
CA VAL A 165 -10.97 -5.41 0.17
C VAL A 165 -9.74 -4.51 0.20
N GLN A 166 -9.67 -3.59 -0.75
CA GLN A 166 -8.56 -2.64 -0.90
C GLN A 166 -9.00 -1.24 -0.48
N ILE A 167 -8.26 -0.65 0.46
CA ILE A 167 -8.47 0.69 0.98
C ILE A 167 -7.40 1.63 0.40
N PRO A 168 -7.78 2.70 -0.32
CA PRO A 168 -6.82 3.65 -0.84
C PRO A 168 -6.13 4.45 0.26
N GLY A 169 -4.88 4.81 0.03
CA GLY A 169 -4.19 5.83 0.80
C GLY A 169 -4.52 7.25 0.37
N GLY A 170 -3.65 8.18 0.78
CA GLY A 170 -3.78 9.61 0.46
C GLY A 170 -4.08 10.48 1.67
N ALA A 171 -3.38 10.23 2.77
CA ALA A 171 -3.40 11.04 4.01
C ALA A 171 -4.82 11.38 4.51
N TRP A 172 -5.78 10.45 4.36
CA TRP A 172 -7.21 10.63 4.69
C TRP A 172 -7.92 11.81 4.00
N MET A 173 -7.23 12.52 3.10
CA MET A 173 -7.68 13.76 2.45
C MET A 173 -7.85 13.64 0.94
N ILE A 174 -7.22 12.63 0.31
CA ILE A 174 -7.31 12.41 -1.14
C ILE A 174 -8.22 11.20 -1.43
N GLY A 175 -8.06 10.09 -0.71
CA GLY A 175 -8.94 8.90 -0.80
C GLY A 175 -9.03 8.31 -2.22
N MET A 176 -7.93 8.38 -2.99
CA MET A 176 -7.95 8.10 -4.42
C MET A 176 -7.94 6.58 -4.70
N ARG A 177 -9.13 5.97 -4.82
CA ARG A 177 -9.28 4.52 -5.13
C ARG A 177 -8.70 4.07 -6.48
N ARG A 178 -8.33 4.99 -7.37
CA ARG A 178 -7.73 4.69 -8.69
C ARG A 178 -6.50 5.57 -8.94
N PRO A 179 -5.32 5.04 -9.33
CA PRO A 179 -5.03 3.64 -9.69
C PRO A 179 -4.28 2.84 -8.59
N GLN A 180 -4.53 3.12 -7.30
CA GLN A 180 -3.80 2.47 -6.20
C GLN A 180 -3.98 0.94 -6.18
N SER A 181 -2.91 0.22 -5.83
CA SER A 181 -2.86 -1.24 -5.69
C SER A 181 -3.24 -2.04 -6.94
N TYR A 182 -3.19 -1.44 -8.13
CA TYR A 182 -3.52 -2.13 -9.38
C TYR A 182 -2.62 -3.34 -9.68
N PRO A 183 -1.28 -3.29 -9.45
CA PRO A 183 -0.44 -4.47 -9.56
C PRO A 183 -0.96 -5.65 -8.74
N LEU A 184 -1.18 -5.44 -7.44
CA LEU A 184 -1.71 -6.46 -6.51
C LEU A 184 -3.09 -6.98 -6.94
N MET A 185 -4.07 -6.10 -7.15
CA MET A 185 -5.43 -6.52 -7.48
C MET A 185 -5.49 -7.27 -8.82
N SER A 186 -4.69 -6.85 -9.80
CA SER A 186 -4.64 -7.53 -11.09
C SER A 186 -4.00 -8.92 -11.02
N HIS A 187 -2.97 -9.06 -10.19
CA HIS A 187 -2.31 -10.32 -9.92
C HIS A 187 -3.26 -11.30 -9.22
N LEU A 188 -3.96 -10.85 -8.17
CA LEU A 188 -4.94 -11.66 -7.45
C LEU A 188 -6.15 -12.01 -8.31
N ALA A 189 -6.69 -11.06 -9.08
CA ALA A 189 -7.81 -11.32 -9.98
C ALA A 189 -7.47 -12.40 -11.02
N GLU A 190 -6.25 -12.39 -11.57
CA GLU A 190 -5.80 -13.43 -12.50
C GLU A 190 -5.73 -14.81 -11.84
N GLN A 191 -5.44 -14.87 -10.53
CA GLN A 191 -5.47 -16.07 -9.69
C GLN A 191 -6.86 -16.47 -9.19
N GLY A 192 -7.91 -15.79 -9.65
CA GLY A 192 -9.29 -16.13 -9.31
C GLY A 192 -9.80 -15.52 -8.00
N TRP A 193 -9.12 -14.50 -7.48
CA TRP A 193 -9.67 -13.68 -6.40
C TRP A 193 -10.68 -12.66 -6.93
N ILE A 194 -11.55 -12.19 -6.04
CA ILE A 194 -12.33 -10.96 -6.26
C ILE A 194 -11.69 -9.85 -5.43
N CYS A 195 -11.31 -8.73 -6.06
CA CYS A 195 -10.84 -7.56 -5.33
C CYS A 195 -11.90 -6.46 -5.34
N VAL A 196 -12.11 -5.81 -4.19
CA VAL A 196 -13.09 -4.73 -4.00
C VAL A 196 -12.34 -3.47 -3.60
N SER A 197 -12.15 -2.55 -4.54
CA SER A 197 -11.44 -1.29 -4.31
C SER A 197 -12.43 -0.20 -3.90
N ILE A 198 -12.38 0.22 -2.63
CA ILE A 198 -13.39 1.10 -2.04
C ILE A 198 -12.97 2.58 -2.12
N GLY A 199 -13.93 3.49 -2.26
CA GLY A 199 -13.79 4.89 -1.84
C GLY A 199 -14.36 5.06 -0.44
N TYR A 200 -13.94 6.09 0.29
CA TYR A 200 -14.48 6.46 1.60
C TYR A 200 -14.50 8.00 1.73
N ARG A 201 -15.28 8.53 2.67
CA ARG A 201 -15.36 9.98 2.94
C ARG A 201 -14.01 10.50 3.45
N ILE A 202 -13.60 11.67 2.96
CA ILE A 202 -12.27 12.24 3.21
C ILE A 202 -12.32 13.56 4.01
N SER A 203 -11.25 13.80 4.75
CA SER A 203 -10.97 15.05 5.46
C SER A 203 -10.57 16.18 4.50
N PRO A 204 -10.73 17.46 4.88
CA PRO A 204 -11.30 17.95 6.14
C PRO A 204 -12.83 18.05 6.12
N ARG A 205 -13.48 17.72 5.00
CA ARG A 205 -14.94 17.79 4.85
C ARG A 205 -15.65 16.77 5.73
N HIS A 206 -15.10 15.57 5.84
CA HIS A 206 -15.59 14.52 6.72
C HIS A 206 -14.45 14.12 7.67
N PRO A 207 -14.41 14.68 8.90
CA PRO A 207 -13.35 14.40 9.85
C PRO A 207 -13.42 12.96 10.39
N TRP A 208 -12.40 12.54 11.12
CA TRP A 208 -12.43 11.31 11.91
C TRP A 208 -13.69 11.27 12.80
N PRO A 209 -14.37 10.11 12.99
CA PRO A 209 -14.06 8.75 12.54
C PRO A 209 -14.77 8.32 11.23
N ASN A 210 -15.24 9.26 10.40
CA ASN A 210 -16.04 8.90 9.20
C ASN A 210 -15.31 7.92 8.26
N HIS A 211 -13.97 7.97 8.20
CA HIS A 211 -13.16 7.09 7.36
C HIS A 211 -13.27 5.62 7.77
N ILE A 212 -13.15 5.30 9.06
CA ILE A 212 -13.20 3.91 9.55
C ILE A 212 -14.62 3.36 9.52
N ILE A 213 -15.63 4.20 9.78
CA ILE A 213 -17.04 3.84 9.65
C ILE A 213 -17.33 3.40 8.21
N ASP A 214 -16.86 4.16 7.22
CA ASP A 214 -17.06 3.81 5.80
C ASP A 214 -16.35 2.51 5.40
N VAL A 215 -15.15 2.26 5.93
CA VAL A 215 -14.42 0.99 5.71
C VAL A 215 -15.21 -0.19 6.27
N LYS A 216 -15.72 -0.06 7.50
CA LYS A 216 -16.54 -1.11 8.12
C LYS A 216 -17.86 -1.32 7.41
N GLN A 217 -18.50 -0.26 6.94
CA GLN A 217 -19.70 -0.35 6.12
C GLN A 217 -19.43 -1.06 4.78
N ALA A 218 -18.26 -0.84 4.18
CA ALA A 218 -17.86 -1.58 2.99
C ALA A 218 -17.63 -3.07 3.28
N LEU A 219 -17.01 -3.42 4.41
CA LEU A 219 -16.87 -4.82 4.85
C LEU A 219 -18.23 -5.48 5.05
N ALA A 220 -19.15 -4.83 5.76
CA ALA A 220 -20.52 -5.31 5.96
C ALA A 220 -21.23 -5.54 4.61
N TRP A 221 -21.11 -4.60 3.67
CA TRP A 221 -21.68 -4.76 2.33
C TRP A 221 -21.05 -5.94 1.58
N VAL A 222 -19.73 -6.10 1.63
CA VAL A 222 -19.02 -7.22 0.99
C VAL A 222 -19.52 -8.54 1.58
N LYS A 223 -19.58 -8.67 2.90
CA LYS A 223 -20.09 -9.88 3.58
C LYS A 223 -21.52 -10.23 3.14
N ALA A 224 -22.40 -9.23 3.00
CA ALA A 224 -23.78 -9.45 2.62
C ALA A 224 -24.00 -9.72 1.12
N ASN A 225 -23.13 -9.22 0.22
CA ASN A 225 -23.45 -9.16 -1.22
C ASN A 225 -22.41 -9.84 -2.13
N ILE A 226 -21.20 -10.14 -1.66
CA ILE A 226 -20.12 -10.57 -2.57
C ILE A 226 -20.37 -11.95 -3.18
N ALA A 227 -21.22 -12.77 -2.56
CA ALA A 227 -21.66 -14.05 -3.10
C ALA A 227 -22.32 -13.92 -4.49
N GLU A 228 -23.07 -12.84 -4.74
CA GLU A 228 -23.64 -12.55 -6.06
C GLU A 228 -22.58 -12.35 -7.16
N TYR A 229 -21.35 -12.03 -6.74
CA TYR A 229 -20.19 -11.84 -7.61
C TYR A 229 -19.31 -13.09 -7.73
N GLY A 230 -19.69 -14.19 -7.06
CA GLY A 230 -18.88 -15.41 -6.97
C GLY A 230 -17.89 -15.43 -5.81
N GLY A 231 -17.95 -14.42 -4.93
CA GLY A 231 -17.06 -14.32 -3.77
C GLY A 231 -17.53 -15.15 -2.58
N ASP A 232 -16.59 -15.53 -1.74
CA ASP A 232 -16.83 -16.21 -0.47
C ASP A 232 -16.87 -15.16 0.66
N PRO A 233 -18.04 -14.88 1.26
CA PRO A 233 -18.15 -13.92 2.35
C PRO A 233 -17.39 -14.34 3.61
N ASP A 234 -17.05 -15.63 3.75
CA ASP A 234 -16.28 -16.12 4.91
C ASP A 234 -14.76 -16.01 4.68
N ALA A 235 -14.32 -15.69 3.46
CA ALA A 235 -12.91 -15.57 3.08
C ALA A 235 -12.52 -14.14 2.64
N VAL A 236 -12.93 -13.15 3.43
CA VAL A 236 -12.64 -11.72 3.17
C VAL A 236 -11.35 -11.29 3.87
N CYS A 237 -10.37 -10.86 3.08
CA CYS A 237 -9.11 -10.26 3.54
C CYS A 237 -9.10 -8.76 3.25
N ILE A 238 -8.23 -8.00 3.92
CA ILE A 238 -8.16 -6.54 3.79
C ILE A 238 -6.74 -6.02 3.59
N THR A 239 -6.58 -5.00 2.75
CA THR A 239 -5.28 -4.34 2.50
C THR A 239 -5.43 -2.85 2.21
N GLY A 240 -4.34 -2.11 2.38
CA GLY A 240 -4.27 -0.70 2.02
C GLY A 240 -2.90 -0.11 2.27
N GLY A 241 -2.59 0.95 1.54
CA GLY A 241 -1.33 1.68 1.67
C GLY A 241 -1.47 2.98 2.46
N SER A 242 -0.48 3.33 3.29
CA SER A 242 -0.41 4.64 3.98
C SER A 242 -1.63 4.86 4.89
N ALA A 243 -2.43 5.91 4.67
CA ALA A 243 -3.73 6.10 5.33
C ALA A 243 -4.67 4.87 5.20
N GLY A 244 -4.63 4.18 4.06
CA GLY A 244 -5.35 2.92 3.87
C GLY A 244 -4.76 1.77 4.68
N GLY A 245 -3.43 1.77 4.92
CA GLY A 245 -2.75 0.80 5.78
C GLY A 245 -3.08 1.00 7.26
N HIS A 246 -3.21 2.26 7.69
CA HIS A 246 -3.79 2.62 8.99
C HIS A 246 -5.21 2.04 9.15
N LEU A 247 -6.11 2.35 8.20
CA LEU A 247 -7.49 1.88 8.25
C LEU A 247 -7.62 0.35 8.14
N THR A 248 -6.72 -0.30 7.38
CA THR A 248 -6.62 -1.76 7.27
C THR A 248 -6.32 -2.38 8.63
N ALA A 249 -5.26 -1.91 9.28
CA ALA A 249 -4.87 -2.43 10.59
C ALA A 249 -5.95 -2.17 11.64
N LEU A 250 -6.54 -0.98 11.62
CA LEU A 250 -7.57 -0.60 12.56
C LEU A 250 -8.84 -1.47 12.43
N ALA A 251 -9.35 -1.64 11.21
CA ALA A 251 -10.53 -2.46 10.95
C ALA A 251 -10.30 -3.92 11.37
N ALA A 252 -9.12 -4.46 11.08
CA ALA A 252 -8.77 -5.83 11.41
C ALA A 252 -8.60 -6.09 12.92
N LEU A 253 -8.20 -5.08 13.70
CA LEU A 253 -8.04 -5.17 15.16
C LEU A 253 -9.31 -4.83 15.95
N THR A 254 -10.38 -4.43 15.27
CA THR A 254 -11.64 -4.04 15.91
C THR A 254 -12.86 -4.67 15.24
N PRO A 255 -12.85 -5.98 14.93
CA PRO A 255 -13.99 -6.61 14.30
C PRO A 255 -15.24 -6.38 15.16
N ASN A 256 -16.34 -5.99 14.52
CA ASN A 256 -17.66 -5.84 15.17
C ASN A 256 -17.72 -4.78 16.30
N ASP A 257 -16.70 -3.94 16.47
CA ASP A 257 -16.76 -2.84 17.45
C ASP A 257 -17.89 -1.84 17.09
N PRO A 258 -18.95 -1.73 17.93
CA PRO A 258 -20.10 -0.88 17.67
C PRO A 258 -19.76 0.61 17.62
N LYS A 259 -18.65 1.03 18.25
CA LYS A 259 -18.15 2.42 18.22
C LYS A 259 -17.98 2.94 16.79
N TRP A 260 -17.65 2.05 15.85
CA TRP A 260 -17.44 2.38 14.44
C TRP A 260 -18.44 1.71 13.51
N GLN A 261 -19.58 1.23 14.04
CA GLN A 261 -20.68 0.65 13.28
C GLN A 261 -22.05 1.29 13.57
N PRO A 262 -22.15 2.63 13.68
CA PRO A 262 -23.42 3.26 14.02
C PRO A 262 -24.47 2.96 12.95
N GLY A 263 -25.57 2.30 13.35
CA GLY A 263 -26.68 1.92 12.49
C GLY A 263 -26.48 0.61 11.70
N PHE A 264 -25.42 -0.14 11.97
CA PHE A 264 -25.16 -1.48 11.42
C PHE A 264 -24.37 -2.35 12.43
N GLU A 265 -24.71 -2.23 13.70
CA GLU A 265 -24.00 -2.85 14.82
C GLU A 265 -24.00 -4.39 14.74
N ASP A 266 -25.07 -4.99 14.19
CA ASP A 266 -25.20 -6.45 14.04
C ASP A 266 -24.42 -7.03 12.84
N ALA A 267 -23.84 -6.18 11.99
CA ALA A 267 -23.13 -6.65 10.81
C ALA A 267 -21.74 -7.20 11.14
N ASP A 268 -21.41 -8.36 10.57
CA ASP A 268 -20.06 -8.91 10.61
C ASP A 268 -19.09 -8.06 9.79
N THR A 269 -18.03 -7.58 10.44
CA THR A 269 -16.92 -6.85 9.84
C THR A 269 -15.57 -7.52 10.08
N SER A 270 -15.58 -8.78 10.55
CA SER A 270 -14.36 -9.57 10.71
C SER A 270 -13.70 -9.91 9.38
N VAL A 271 -12.38 -10.08 9.41
CA VAL A 271 -11.54 -10.38 8.24
C VAL A 271 -10.65 -11.58 8.52
N ALA A 272 -10.40 -12.38 7.49
CA ALA A 272 -9.57 -13.59 7.57
C ALA A 272 -8.07 -13.27 7.65
N ALA A 273 -7.63 -12.14 7.10
CA ALA A 273 -6.25 -11.67 7.16
C ALA A 273 -6.15 -10.17 6.83
N ALA A 274 -5.08 -9.53 7.31
CA ALA A 274 -4.84 -8.10 7.10
C ALA A 274 -3.44 -7.82 6.55
N VAL A 275 -3.35 -6.94 5.55
CA VAL A 275 -2.09 -6.59 4.87
C VAL A 275 -1.93 -5.06 4.81
N PRO A 276 -1.56 -4.41 5.93
CA PRO A 276 -1.29 -2.97 5.92
C PRO A 276 0.11 -2.70 5.34
N VAL A 277 0.17 -1.81 4.34
CA VAL A 277 1.40 -1.46 3.63
C VAL A 277 1.80 -0.04 4.02
N TYR A 278 2.99 0.12 4.61
CA TYR A 278 3.57 1.38 5.09
C TYR A 278 2.56 2.29 5.82
N GLY A 279 1.71 1.70 6.66
CA GLY A 279 0.66 2.39 7.40
C GLY A 279 1.21 3.27 8.54
N ARG A 280 0.34 4.12 9.08
CA ARG A 280 0.61 4.88 10.31
C ARG A 280 -0.16 4.25 11.46
N TYR A 281 0.51 3.84 12.53
CA TYR A 281 -0.13 3.00 13.57
C TYR A 281 -0.22 3.68 14.94
N ASP A 282 0.52 4.78 15.12
CA ASP A 282 0.50 5.63 16.32
C ASP A 282 0.07 7.05 15.94
N TRP A 283 -1.05 7.52 16.49
CA TRP A 283 -1.59 8.87 16.34
C TRP A 283 -1.43 9.76 17.59
N PHE A 284 -0.78 9.31 18.66
CA PHE A 284 -0.73 10.05 19.93
C PHE A 284 0.67 10.50 20.35
N SER A 285 1.74 9.81 19.95
CA SER A 285 3.11 10.25 20.25
C SER A 285 3.42 11.61 19.61
N THR A 286 4.11 12.49 20.32
CA THR A 286 4.42 13.85 19.83
C THR A 286 5.91 14.07 19.55
N THR A 287 6.76 13.11 19.92
CA THR A 287 8.22 13.21 19.81
C THR A 287 8.79 12.24 18.78
N GLY A 288 9.77 12.70 18.01
CA GLY A 288 10.43 11.89 16.98
C GLY A 288 10.31 12.50 15.57
N PRO A 289 11.00 11.91 14.57
CA PRO A 289 11.06 12.48 13.22
C PRO A 289 9.68 12.60 12.57
N GLY A 290 9.29 13.82 12.21
CA GLY A 290 8.03 14.11 11.50
C GLY A 290 6.77 14.00 12.36
N ARG A 291 6.88 13.82 13.68
CA ARG A 291 5.71 13.74 14.57
C ARG A 291 5.02 15.09 14.73
N GLU A 292 5.76 16.18 14.85
CA GLU A 292 5.19 17.52 15.03
C GLU A 292 4.27 17.91 13.88
N GLU A 293 4.76 17.80 12.63
CA GLU A 293 3.99 18.14 11.43
C GLU A 293 2.81 17.17 11.23
N PHE A 294 3.02 15.89 11.54
CA PHE A 294 1.95 14.90 11.50
C PHE A 294 0.82 15.23 12.50
N MET A 295 1.18 15.55 13.75
CA MET A 295 0.22 15.92 14.79
C MET A 295 -0.49 17.23 14.48
N GLU A 296 0.19 18.19 13.83
CA GLU A 296 -0.45 19.41 13.33
C GLU A 296 -1.53 19.08 12.30
N ILE A 297 -1.22 18.24 11.30
CA ILE A 297 -2.17 17.81 10.26
C ILE A 297 -3.34 17.05 10.89
N LEU A 298 -3.08 16.09 11.79
CA LEU A 298 -4.14 15.34 12.46
C LEU A 298 -5.10 16.28 13.20
N GLN A 299 -4.58 17.15 14.07
CA GLN A 299 -5.39 18.03 14.90
C GLN A 299 -6.20 19.04 14.08
N ARG A 300 -5.64 19.58 13.00
CA ARG A 300 -6.28 20.65 12.22
C ARG A 300 -7.21 20.13 11.12
N LEU A 301 -6.83 19.05 10.45
CA LEU A 301 -7.47 18.62 9.20
C LEU A 301 -8.20 17.29 9.33
N ILE A 302 -7.64 16.33 10.09
CA ILE A 302 -8.16 14.96 10.11
C ILE A 302 -9.16 14.78 11.25
N VAL A 303 -8.71 14.95 12.48
CA VAL A 303 -9.49 14.81 13.71
C VAL A 303 -10.28 16.07 14.02
N LYS A 304 -9.72 17.25 13.71
CA LYS A 304 -10.32 18.57 14.01
C LYS A 304 -10.57 18.79 15.51
N ALA A 305 -9.75 18.17 16.36
CA ALA A 305 -9.79 18.33 17.81
C ALA A 305 -8.37 18.26 18.39
N PRO A 306 -8.02 19.07 19.41
CA PRO A 306 -6.68 19.04 20.02
C PRO A 306 -6.39 17.71 20.73
N LEU A 307 -5.16 17.19 20.63
CA LEU A 307 -4.73 15.99 21.36
C LEU A 307 -4.86 16.19 22.87
N ALA A 308 -4.48 17.36 23.38
CA ALA A 308 -4.44 17.66 24.81
C ALA A 308 -5.78 17.46 25.55
N THR A 309 -6.90 17.61 24.85
CA THR A 309 -8.25 17.46 25.42
C THR A 309 -8.99 16.22 24.89
N ASN A 310 -8.40 15.46 23.96
CA ASN A 310 -9.04 14.33 23.28
C ASN A 310 -8.12 13.09 23.20
N ASP A 311 -7.22 12.87 24.16
CA ASP A 311 -6.22 11.79 24.14
C ASP A 311 -6.82 10.41 23.80
N GLN A 312 -7.95 10.04 24.41
CA GLN A 312 -8.61 8.76 24.14
C GLN A 312 -9.04 8.61 22.68
N LEU A 313 -9.48 9.67 22.01
CA LEU A 313 -9.85 9.63 20.60
C LEU A 313 -8.65 9.26 19.73
N TYR A 314 -7.47 9.81 20.04
CA TYR A 314 -6.24 9.50 19.31
C TYR A 314 -5.73 8.08 19.59
N ARG A 315 -5.88 7.59 20.83
CA ARG A 315 -5.60 6.19 21.17
C ARG A 315 -6.55 5.24 20.47
N ASP A 316 -7.85 5.52 20.48
CA ASP A 316 -8.86 4.77 19.74
C ASP A 316 -8.56 4.76 18.23
N ALA A 317 -7.98 5.82 17.69
CA ALA A 317 -7.54 5.88 16.30
C ALA A 317 -6.17 5.22 16.04
N SER A 318 -5.48 4.68 17.05
CA SER A 318 -4.11 4.14 16.92
C SER A 318 -4.11 2.61 16.96
N PRO A 319 -3.96 1.91 15.82
CA PRO A 319 -3.88 0.45 15.79
C PRO A 319 -2.91 -0.17 16.80
N ILE A 320 -1.80 0.49 17.10
CA ILE A 320 -0.80 -0.02 18.06
C ILE A 320 -1.34 -0.18 19.49
N THR A 321 -2.39 0.56 19.88
CA THR A 321 -3.00 0.44 21.22
C THR A 321 -4.14 -0.57 21.27
N LEU A 322 -4.49 -1.18 20.13
CA LEU A 322 -5.63 -2.08 19.97
C LEU A 322 -5.19 -3.51 19.61
N VAL A 323 -3.90 -3.80 19.68
CA VAL A 323 -3.38 -5.16 19.47
C VAL A 323 -3.91 -6.10 20.55
N HIS A 324 -4.32 -7.31 20.15
CA HIS A 324 -4.90 -8.29 21.06
C HIS A 324 -4.56 -9.73 20.61
N PRO A 325 -4.73 -10.74 21.50
CA PRO A 325 -4.32 -12.12 21.20
C PRO A 325 -5.04 -12.77 20.03
N ASP A 326 -6.28 -12.37 19.80
CA ASP A 326 -7.15 -12.96 18.78
C ASP A 326 -7.15 -12.16 17.47
N ALA A 327 -6.17 -11.28 17.27
CA ALA A 327 -5.98 -10.58 16.01
C ALA A 327 -5.82 -11.60 14.86
N PRO A 328 -6.38 -11.34 13.66
CA PRO A 328 -6.18 -12.22 12.50
C PRO A 328 -4.70 -12.25 12.10
N PRO A 329 -4.27 -13.14 11.19
CA PRO A 329 -2.93 -13.06 10.63
C PRO A 329 -2.66 -11.70 9.97
N PHE A 330 -1.47 -11.15 10.22
CA PHE A 330 -1.01 -9.88 9.64
C PHE A 330 0.20 -10.07 8.74
N PHE A 331 0.23 -9.35 7.62
CA PHE A 331 1.44 -9.13 6.83
C PHE A 331 1.70 -7.64 6.63
N VAL A 332 2.70 -7.12 7.35
CA VAL A 332 3.08 -5.71 7.31
C VAL A 332 4.28 -5.54 6.36
N LEU A 333 4.23 -4.55 5.47
CA LEU A 333 5.36 -4.21 4.59
C LEU A 333 5.75 -2.74 4.74
N HIS A 334 7.04 -2.42 4.83
CA HIS A 334 7.50 -1.04 4.97
C HIS A 334 8.86 -0.80 4.30
N GLY A 335 9.00 0.32 3.59
CA GLY A 335 10.26 0.71 2.94
C GLY A 335 11.23 1.45 3.87
N THR A 336 12.51 1.10 3.86
CA THR A 336 13.51 1.74 4.75
C THR A 336 13.84 3.19 4.39
N ASN A 337 13.53 3.60 3.15
CA ASN A 337 13.72 4.96 2.67
C ASN A 337 12.41 5.77 2.70
N ASP A 338 11.33 5.25 3.28
CA ASP A 338 10.06 5.98 3.38
C ASP A 338 10.25 7.35 4.03
N SER A 339 10.12 8.40 3.23
CA SER A 339 10.28 9.78 3.68
C SER A 339 9.02 10.35 4.32
N LEU A 340 7.85 9.77 4.07
CA LEU A 340 6.57 10.28 4.61
C LEU A 340 6.23 9.63 5.96
N ILE A 341 6.38 8.31 6.04
CA ILE A 341 6.11 7.53 7.24
C ILE A 341 7.39 6.79 7.62
N PRO A 342 8.10 7.22 8.66
CA PRO A 342 9.33 6.56 9.07
C PRO A 342 9.12 5.07 9.32
N VAL A 343 10.06 4.24 8.86
CA VAL A 343 10.02 2.77 8.98
C VAL A 343 9.84 2.27 10.42
N VAL A 344 10.21 3.09 11.41
CA VAL A 344 10.02 2.77 12.84
C VAL A 344 8.55 2.54 13.19
N GLU A 345 7.61 3.21 12.51
CA GLU A 345 6.17 3.00 12.72
C GLU A 345 5.79 1.54 12.43
N GLY A 346 6.28 0.96 11.34
CA GLY A 346 6.07 -0.44 11.01
C GLY A 346 6.74 -1.39 12.01
N ARG A 347 7.97 -1.08 12.43
CA ARG A 347 8.73 -1.89 13.41
C ARG A 347 8.03 -1.95 14.77
N ASP A 348 7.63 -0.79 15.29
CA ASP A 348 7.00 -0.68 16.62
C ASP A 348 5.63 -1.37 16.64
N PHE A 349 4.83 -1.19 15.58
CA PHE A 349 3.55 -1.87 15.45
C PHE A 349 3.71 -3.40 15.38
N VAL A 350 4.63 -3.90 14.55
CA VAL A 350 4.90 -5.35 14.45
C VAL A 350 5.41 -5.91 15.76
N ALA A 351 6.30 -5.20 16.46
CA ALA A 351 6.80 -5.62 17.76
C ALA A 351 5.67 -5.71 18.80
N ALA A 352 4.79 -4.71 18.85
CA ALA A 352 3.63 -4.70 19.74
C ALA A 352 2.67 -5.86 19.41
N LEU A 353 2.37 -6.09 18.14
CA LEU A 353 1.44 -7.15 17.71
C LEU A 353 2.02 -8.56 17.96
N ARG A 354 3.29 -8.81 17.64
CA ARG A 354 3.97 -10.09 17.90
C ARG A 354 4.02 -10.46 19.36
N LYS A 355 4.04 -9.47 20.26
CA LYS A 355 4.06 -9.71 21.70
C LYS A 355 2.77 -10.38 22.21
N VAL A 356 1.64 -10.16 21.53
CA VAL A 356 0.33 -10.57 22.04
C VAL A 356 -0.43 -11.52 21.13
N SER A 357 -0.29 -11.40 19.80
CA SER A 357 -1.09 -12.16 18.85
C SER A 357 -0.72 -13.64 18.85
N LYS A 358 -1.75 -14.50 18.81
CA LYS A 358 -1.61 -15.95 18.59
C LYS A 358 -1.52 -16.30 17.10
N SER A 359 -1.85 -15.36 16.23
CA SER A 359 -1.77 -15.51 14.77
C SER A 359 -0.39 -15.08 14.26
N PRO A 360 0.09 -15.64 13.14
CA PRO A 360 1.34 -15.19 12.53
C PRO A 360 1.33 -13.72 12.13
N VAL A 361 2.45 -13.05 12.41
CA VAL A 361 2.71 -11.66 12.03
C VAL A 361 3.97 -11.62 11.15
N VAL A 362 3.74 -11.53 9.84
CA VAL A 362 4.79 -11.41 8.83
C VAL A 362 5.20 -9.94 8.70
N TYR A 363 6.50 -9.66 8.60
CA TYR A 363 7.01 -8.31 8.41
C TYR A 363 8.10 -8.26 7.33
N ALA A 364 7.82 -7.56 6.22
CA ALA A 364 8.77 -7.29 5.16
C ALA A 364 9.28 -5.85 5.25
N GLU A 365 10.53 -5.71 5.71
CA GLU A 365 11.24 -4.44 5.65
C GLU A 365 12.07 -4.36 4.38
N ILE A 366 11.75 -3.41 3.50
CA ILE A 366 12.25 -3.41 2.12
C ILE A 366 13.36 -2.37 1.97
N PRO A 367 14.62 -2.78 1.76
CA PRO A 367 15.73 -1.85 1.65
C PRO A 367 15.57 -0.89 0.48
N HIS A 368 15.84 0.37 0.77
CA HIS A 368 15.85 1.47 -0.18
C HIS A 368 14.49 1.76 -0.83
N ALA A 369 13.41 1.08 -0.42
CA ALA A 369 12.08 1.38 -0.90
C ALA A 369 11.58 2.68 -0.27
N GLN A 370 11.03 3.54 -1.11
CA GLN A 370 10.36 4.78 -0.74
C GLN A 370 8.89 4.48 -0.41
N HIS A 371 8.16 5.45 0.14
CA HIS A 371 6.71 5.36 0.26
C HIS A 371 6.05 4.99 -1.08
N ALA A 372 4.96 4.21 -1.05
CA ALA A 372 4.21 3.78 -2.24
C ALA A 372 5.04 2.99 -3.29
N PHE A 373 6.00 2.19 -2.84
CA PHE A 373 6.85 1.34 -3.70
C PHE A 373 6.07 0.31 -4.54
N ASP A 374 4.83 -0.01 -4.16
CA ASP A 374 3.97 -1.03 -4.76
C ASP A 374 3.00 -0.48 -5.82
N PHE A 375 2.94 0.85 -5.98
CA PHE A 375 1.93 1.50 -6.81
C PHE A 375 2.07 1.22 -8.31
N PHE A 376 3.31 1.16 -8.80
CA PHE A 376 3.62 0.93 -10.21
C PHE A 376 3.84 -0.55 -10.50
N GLY A 377 3.75 -0.93 -11.77
CA GLY A 377 4.25 -2.22 -12.26
C GLY A 377 5.78 -2.29 -12.28
N SER A 378 6.44 -1.93 -11.17
CA SER A 378 7.87 -2.01 -10.95
C SER A 378 8.24 -3.41 -10.39
N PRO A 379 9.53 -3.77 -10.33
CA PRO A 379 9.95 -5.00 -9.65
C PRO A 379 9.39 -5.10 -8.22
N ARG A 380 9.43 -4.01 -7.45
CA ARG A 380 8.88 -3.98 -6.07
C ARG A 380 7.37 -4.15 -6.03
N GLY A 381 6.64 -3.54 -6.97
CA GLY A 381 5.20 -3.76 -7.10
C GLY A 381 4.85 -5.22 -7.42
N HIS A 382 5.64 -5.87 -8.27
CA HIS A 382 5.48 -7.29 -8.57
C HIS A 382 5.78 -8.18 -7.37
N TYR A 383 6.92 -7.96 -6.69
CA TYR A 383 7.28 -8.76 -5.51
C TYR A 383 6.31 -8.55 -4.33
N THR A 384 5.76 -7.34 -4.19
CA THR A 384 4.67 -7.08 -3.23
C THR A 384 3.45 -7.92 -3.58
N ALA A 385 3.03 -7.93 -4.86
CA ALA A 385 1.87 -8.69 -5.29
C ALA A 385 2.04 -10.20 -5.07
N ASP A 386 3.19 -10.76 -5.44
CA ASP A 386 3.53 -12.16 -5.26
C ASP A 386 3.50 -12.56 -3.78
N ALA A 387 4.25 -11.84 -2.92
CA ALA A 387 4.35 -12.16 -1.49
C ALA A 387 3.01 -12.02 -0.75
N VAL A 388 2.22 -11.00 -1.11
CA VAL A 388 0.89 -10.81 -0.53
C VAL A 388 -0.06 -11.92 -0.98
N ALA A 389 -0.03 -12.30 -2.25
CA ALA A 389 -0.86 -13.39 -2.75
C ALA A 389 -0.53 -14.72 -2.08
N GLU A 390 0.76 -14.98 -1.85
CA GLU A 390 1.24 -16.15 -1.13
C GLU A 390 0.71 -16.16 0.31
N PHE A 391 0.94 -15.09 1.08
CA PHE A 391 0.45 -14.95 2.44
C PHE A 391 -1.07 -15.11 2.55
N LEU A 392 -1.84 -14.47 1.66
CA LEU A 392 -3.29 -14.53 1.69
C LEU A 392 -3.83 -15.91 1.29
N THR A 393 -3.15 -16.61 0.38
CA THR A 393 -3.50 -17.98 0.02
C THR A 393 -3.25 -18.94 1.18
N TRP A 394 -2.13 -18.75 1.90
CA TRP A 394 -1.85 -19.47 3.13
C TRP A 394 -2.92 -19.19 4.21
N ALA A 395 -3.26 -17.93 4.46
CA ALA A 395 -4.22 -17.56 5.50
C ALA A 395 -5.60 -18.18 5.25
N ARG A 396 -6.04 -18.22 3.98
CA ARG A 396 -7.26 -18.91 3.56
C ARG A 396 -7.19 -20.41 3.83
N ALA A 397 -6.08 -21.05 3.47
CA ALA A 397 -5.91 -22.49 3.68
C ALA A 397 -5.94 -22.85 5.17
N ARG A 398 -5.29 -22.04 6.02
CA ARG A 398 -5.32 -22.18 7.48
C ARG A 398 -6.75 -22.08 8.03
N ALA A 399 -7.52 -21.07 7.60
CA ALA A 399 -8.91 -20.87 8.06
C ALA A 399 -9.83 -22.07 7.72
N LYS A 400 -9.61 -22.71 6.57
CA LYS A 400 -10.34 -23.94 6.18
C LYS A 400 -9.99 -25.13 7.06
N LEU A 401 -8.72 -25.28 7.44
CA LEU A 401 -8.30 -26.37 8.33
C LEU A 401 -8.85 -26.18 9.74
N THR A 402 -8.83 -24.95 10.27
CA THR A 402 -9.37 -24.67 11.60
C THR A 402 -10.87 -24.86 11.70
N SER A 403 -11.62 -24.53 10.64
CA SER A 403 -13.07 -24.76 10.59
C SER A 403 -13.43 -26.24 10.47
N SER A 404 -12.72 -27.02 9.64
CA SER A 404 -12.89 -28.48 9.57
C SER A 404 -12.64 -29.15 10.92
N ALA A 405 -11.53 -28.81 11.58
CA ALA A 405 -11.16 -29.40 12.87
C ALA A 405 -12.09 -28.98 14.04
N ALA A 406 -12.93 -27.96 13.85
CA ALA A 406 -13.97 -27.57 14.78
C ALA A 406 -15.30 -28.28 14.48
N ALA A 407 -15.57 -28.66 13.23
CA ALA A 407 -16.76 -29.42 12.84
C ALA A 407 -16.65 -30.92 13.17
N ASP A 408 -15.44 -31.45 13.28
CA ASP A 408 -15.16 -32.84 13.65
C ASP A 408 -15.12 -33.08 15.18
N ARG A 409 -15.38 -32.05 15.99
CA ARG A 409 -15.48 -32.11 17.46
C ARG A 409 -16.91 -31.82 17.89
#